data_AF-A0A496QP48-F1
#
_entry.id   AF-A0A496QP48-F1
#
_cell.length_a   1.000
_cell.length_b   1.000
_cell.length_c   1.000
_cell.angle_alpha   90.00
_cell.angle_beta   90.00
_cell.angle_gamma   90.00
#
_symmetry.space_group_name_H-M   'P 1'
#
loop_
_entity.id
_entity.type
_entity.pdbx_description
1 polymer ?
#
loop_
_entity_poly.entity_id
_entity_poly.type
_entity_poly.pdbx_seq_one_letter_code
_entity_poly.pdbx_strand_id
1 'polypeptide(L)'
;MKFKTIFILFNIVIILAFLIVYFMPIAILGFEYARVFWSKNWFLPLVFFLIIGILNFYFIQNWRLFQLMEREDWDGIVEYLEDKIFRKKIVGNQPIRILINAYFVKSNLQGIENIEAHLREKKPEAIARFAIPLGIPYLLKNDPPEMEQYFGRLRERTRGNTRNWMSWNYAFSLMMAKKREKALEILVDLNNRVKEPVLKLLTLYLLDAFSSADKEIKNIVEDGKNRLKKRFNSDSWERELAKSKANIQVIILGKLIQEAAKWGLNFNGSSL
;
A
#
# COMPACT_ATOMS: atom_id res chain seq x y z
N MET A 1 9.80 8.69 20.80
CA MET A 1 9.05 9.67 21.62
C MET A 1 7.67 9.11 21.88
N LYS A 2 7.13 9.26 23.09
CA LYS A 2 5.80 8.71 23.40
C LYS A 2 4.74 9.38 22.53
N PHE A 3 3.72 8.66 22.05
CA PHE A 3 2.69 9.23 21.17
C PHE A 3 2.00 10.44 21.80
N LYS A 4 1.79 10.38 23.13
CA LYS A 4 1.36 11.51 23.96
C LYS A 4 2.21 12.76 23.72
N THR A 5 3.53 12.62 23.69
CA THR A 5 4.45 13.73 23.47
C THR A 5 4.31 14.31 22.07
N ILE A 6 4.15 13.47 21.04
CA ILE A 6 3.94 13.92 19.66
C ILE A 6 2.61 14.69 19.56
N PHE A 7 1.54 14.16 20.14
CA PHE A 7 0.22 14.81 20.16
C PHE A 7 0.24 16.16 20.87
N ILE A 8 0.91 16.25 22.03
CA ILE A 8 1.06 17.51 22.77
C ILE A 8 1.89 18.51 21.96
N LEU A 9 3.04 18.08 21.43
CA LEU A 9 3.92 18.94 20.62
C LEU A 9 3.20 19.47 19.38
N PHE A 10 2.45 18.62 18.67
CA PHE A 10 1.66 19.00 17.51
C PHE A 10 0.63 20.08 17.85
N ASN A 11 -0.12 19.91 18.95
CA ASN A 11 -1.08 20.92 19.40
C ASN A 11 -0.38 22.23 19.79
N ILE A 12 0.76 22.18 20.50
CA ILE A 12 1.55 23.36 20.85
C ILE A 12 2.00 24.11 19.59
N VAL A 13 2.56 23.41 18.61
CA VAL A 13 3.04 24.02 17.36
C VAL A 13 1.89 24.66 16.59
N ILE A 14 0.74 23.99 16.49
CA ILE A 14 -0.45 24.54 15.81
C ILE A 14 -0.98 25.78 16.51
N ILE A 15 -1.09 25.73 17.85
CA ILE A 15 -1.54 26.88 18.63
C ILE A 15 -0.56 28.04 18.46
N LEU A 16 0.74 27.79 18.56
CA LEU A 16 1.77 28.81 18.37
C LEU A 16 1.71 29.41 16.96
N ALA A 17 1.59 28.58 15.92
CA ALA A 17 1.47 29.04 14.54
C ALA A 17 0.22 29.92 14.34
N PHE A 18 -0.92 29.52 14.92
CA PHE A 18 -2.13 30.33 14.88
C PHE A 18 -1.96 31.65 15.62
N LEU A 19 -1.38 31.64 16.82
CA LEU A 19 -1.10 32.87 17.58
C LEU A 19 -0.20 33.81 16.77
N ILE A 20 0.86 33.29 16.13
CA ILE A 20 1.74 34.10 15.28
C ILE A 20 0.93 34.74 14.16
N VAL A 21 0.14 33.97 13.40
CA VAL A 21 -0.66 34.51 12.28
C VAL A 21 -1.71 35.51 12.78
N TYR A 22 -2.37 35.24 13.89
CA TYR A 22 -3.45 36.06 14.44
C TYR A 22 -2.94 37.37 15.07
N PHE A 23 -1.74 37.37 15.65
CA PHE A 23 -1.12 38.53 16.30
C PHE A 23 -0.08 39.25 15.43
N MET A 24 0.34 38.68 14.29
CA MET A 24 1.26 39.31 13.33
C MET A 24 0.86 40.75 12.93
N PRO A 25 -0.43 41.08 12.70
CA PRO A 25 -0.83 42.44 12.36
C PRO A 25 -0.46 43.48 13.43
N ILE A 26 -0.44 43.10 14.72
CA ILE A 26 -0.02 44.01 15.80
C ILE A 26 1.47 44.36 15.64
N ALA A 27 2.30 43.35 15.38
CA ALA A 27 3.75 43.50 15.31
C ALA A 27 4.22 44.30 14.09
N ILE A 28 3.53 44.18 12.95
CA ILE A 28 3.95 44.77 11.67
C ILE A 28 3.22 46.09 11.37
N LEU A 29 1.91 46.15 11.63
CA LEU A 29 1.04 47.24 11.16
C LEU A 29 0.53 48.14 12.30
N GLY A 30 0.80 47.78 13.55
CA GLY A 30 0.30 48.51 14.71
C GLY A 30 -1.13 48.15 15.10
N PHE A 31 -1.54 48.62 16.29
CA PHE A 31 -2.76 48.17 16.94
C PHE A 31 -4.07 48.61 16.25
N GLU A 32 -4.06 49.76 15.58
CA GLU A 32 -5.23 50.28 14.85
C GLU A 32 -5.62 49.39 13.67
N TYR A 33 -4.63 48.96 12.88
CA TYR A 33 -4.83 48.03 11.78
C TYR A 33 -5.18 46.62 12.27
N ALA A 34 -4.65 46.19 13.42
CA ALA A 34 -4.99 44.90 14.01
C ALA A 34 -6.47 44.80 14.40
N ARG A 35 -7.08 45.87 14.93
CA ARG A 35 -8.53 45.89 15.21
C ARG A 35 -9.36 45.70 13.95
N VAL A 36 -8.99 46.35 12.85
CA VAL A 36 -9.67 46.20 11.56
C VAL A 36 -9.49 44.78 11.00
N PHE A 37 -8.30 44.20 11.16
CA PHE A 37 -8.05 42.81 10.77
C PHE A 37 -8.93 41.84 11.56
N TRP A 38 -9.00 41.97 12.89
CA TRP A 38 -9.82 41.07 13.72
C TRP A 38 -11.32 41.26 13.49
N SER A 39 -11.82 42.47 13.25
CA SER A 39 -13.23 42.69 12.95
C SER A 39 -13.62 42.06 11.62
N LYS A 40 -12.75 42.12 10.60
CA LYS A 40 -12.97 41.46 9.30
C LYS A 40 -12.77 39.94 9.36
N ASN A 41 -11.90 39.44 10.23
CA ASN A 41 -11.50 38.04 10.29
C ASN A 41 -11.92 37.33 11.60
N TRP A 42 -13.02 37.76 12.22
CA TRP A 42 -13.52 37.19 13.48
C TRP A 42 -13.82 35.69 13.41
N PHE A 43 -14.07 35.17 12.20
CA PHE A 43 -14.33 33.76 11.95
C PHE A 43 -13.06 32.89 12.03
N LEU A 44 -11.85 33.47 11.96
CA LEU A 44 -10.60 32.70 11.98
C LEU A 44 -10.43 31.89 13.27
N PRO A 45 -10.57 32.47 14.49
CA PRO A 45 -10.59 31.68 15.72
C PRO A 45 -11.63 30.56 15.72
N LEU A 46 -12.85 30.82 15.22
CA LEU A 46 -13.91 29.83 15.19
C LEU A 46 -13.55 28.63 14.29
N VAL A 47 -13.09 28.90 13.08
CA VAL A 47 -12.61 27.86 12.15
C VAL A 47 -11.43 27.11 12.73
N PHE A 48 -10.50 27.81 13.40
CA PHE A 48 -9.37 27.19 14.05
C PHE A 48 -9.78 26.21 15.16
N PHE A 49 -10.67 26.62 16.07
CA PHE A 49 -11.21 25.74 17.10
C PHE A 49 -11.98 24.55 16.52
N LEU A 50 -12.71 24.76 15.42
CA LEU A 50 -13.39 23.67 14.72
C LEU A 50 -12.37 22.65 14.18
N ILE A 51 -11.31 23.09 13.50
CA ILE A 51 -10.26 22.22 12.95
C ILE A 51 -9.55 21.47 14.08
N ILE A 52 -9.11 22.16 15.13
CA ILE A 52 -8.48 21.53 16.30
C ILE A 52 -9.43 20.53 16.96
N GLY A 53 -10.71 20.88 17.11
CA GLY A 53 -11.72 20.02 17.69
C GLY A 53 -11.85 18.71 16.90
N ILE A 54 -11.97 18.79 15.58
CA ILE A 54 -12.06 17.62 14.69
C ILE A 54 -10.80 16.75 14.78
N LEU A 55 -9.61 17.37 14.72
CA LEU A 55 -8.34 16.64 14.82
C LEU A 55 -8.22 15.94 16.17
N ASN A 56 -8.39 16.68 17.27
CA ASN A 56 -8.28 16.13 18.61
C ASN A 56 -9.32 15.02 18.86
N PHE A 57 -10.56 15.20 18.36
CA PHE A 57 -11.57 14.15 18.42
C PHE A 57 -11.11 12.87 17.69
N TYR A 58 -10.56 13.00 16.48
CA TYR A 58 -10.03 11.86 15.73
C TYR A 58 -8.90 11.14 16.50
N PHE A 59 -7.98 11.91 17.11
CA PHE A 59 -6.88 11.37 17.92
C PHE A 59 -7.38 10.62 19.15
N ILE A 60 -8.35 11.21 19.88
CA ILE A 60 -8.94 10.60 21.08
C ILE A 60 -9.69 9.32 20.73
N GLN A 61 -10.48 9.33 19.64
CA GLN A 61 -11.20 8.15 19.18
C GLN A 61 -10.29 6.96 18.81
N ASN A 62 -9.08 7.24 18.30
CA ASN A 62 -8.12 6.20 17.89
C ASN A 62 -6.98 6.01 18.90
N TRP A 63 -7.10 6.60 20.09
CA TRP A 63 -6.05 6.64 21.09
C TRP A 63 -5.54 5.25 21.49
N ARG A 64 -6.46 4.32 21.74
CA ARG A 64 -6.12 2.92 22.10
C ARG A 64 -5.31 2.24 20.99
N LEU A 65 -5.69 2.42 19.72
CA LEU A 65 -4.97 1.87 18.58
C LEU A 65 -3.54 2.43 18.50
N PHE A 66 -3.38 3.75 18.68
CA PHE A 66 -2.06 4.39 18.68
C PHE A 66 -1.16 3.88 19.81
N GLN A 67 -1.70 3.69 21.01
CA GLN A 67 -0.95 3.13 22.13
C GLN A 67 -0.51 1.68 21.87
N LEU A 68 -1.37 0.87 21.27
CA LEU A 68 -1.04 -0.51 20.91
C LEU A 68 0.05 -0.56 19.83
N MET A 69 -0.03 0.31 18.81
CA MET A 69 1.02 0.44 17.80
C MET A 69 2.35 0.95 18.38
N GLU A 70 2.32 1.90 19.31
CA GLU A 70 3.53 2.43 19.97
C GLU A 70 4.25 1.34 20.79
N ARG A 71 3.49 0.41 21.38
CA ARG A 71 4.03 -0.71 22.15
C ARG A 71 4.39 -1.92 21.29
N GLU A 72 4.15 -1.85 19.98
CA GLU A 72 4.25 -2.98 19.06
C GLU A 72 3.44 -4.20 19.55
N ASP A 73 2.33 -3.95 20.26
CA ASP A 73 1.45 -4.97 20.80
C ASP A 73 0.50 -5.48 19.72
N TRP A 74 1.03 -6.33 18.84
CA TRP A 74 0.30 -6.88 17.70
C TRP A 74 -0.93 -7.69 18.11
N ASP A 75 -0.88 -8.40 19.24
CA ASP A 75 -2.02 -9.15 19.78
C ASP A 75 -3.15 -8.20 20.19
N GLY A 76 -2.84 -7.17 20.97
CA GLY A 76 -3.81 -6.17 21.37
C GLY A 76 -4.39 -5.39 20.18
N ILE A 77 -3.59 -5.13 19.12
CA ILE A 77 -4.09 -4.52 17.87
C ILE A 77 -5.14 -5.42 17.22
N VAL A 78 -4.82 -6.72 17.07
CA VAL A 78 -5.71 -7.69 16.45
C VAL A 78 -7.03 -7.75 17.23
N GLU A 79 -6.97 -8.00 18.55
CA GLU A 79 -8.17 -8.12 19.38
C GLU A 79 -9.05 -6.85 19.32
N TYR A 80 -8.42 -5.68 19.42
CA TYR A 80 -9.12 -4.39 19.36
C TYR A 80 -9.81 -4.15 18.02
N LEU A 81 -9.13 -4.46 16.90
CA LEU A 81 -9.66 -4.24 15.56
C LEU A 81 -10.68 -5.31 15.17
N GLU A 82 -10.52 -6.56 15.60
CA GLU A 82 -11.51 -7.62 15.42
C GLU A 82 -12.84 -7.26 16.09
N ASP A 83 -12.82 -6.83 17.36
CA ASP A 83 -14.02 -6.35 18.05
C ASP A 83 -14.69 -5.19 17.28
N LYS A 84 -13.87 -4.24 16.80
CA LYS A 84 -14.38 -3.07 16.08
C LYS A 84 -14.99 -3.42 14.71
N ILE A 85 -14.36 -4.33 13.97
CA ILE A 85 -14.76 -4.69 12.60
C ILE A 85 -15.88 -5.73 12.63
N PHE A 86 -15.69 -6.85 13.33
CA PHE A 86 -16.64 -7.97 13.30
C PHE A 86 -17.84 -7.73 14.22
N ARG A 87 -17.64 -7.20 15.43
CA ARG A 87 -18.74 -7.01 16.40
C ARG A 87 -19.44 -5.65 16.23
N LYS A 88 -18.68 -4.56 16.19
CA LYS A 88 -19.22 -3.19 16.15
C LYS A 88 -19.58 -2.70 14.74
N LYS A 89 -19.30 -3.48 13.69
CA LYS A 89 -19.58 -3.15 12.27
C LYS A 89 -19.00 -1.80 11.81
N ILE A 90 -17.98 -1.27 12.49
CA ILE A 90 -17.33 -0.01 12.10
C ILE A 90 -16.27 -0.33 11.07
N VAL A 91 -16.65 -0.25 9.79
CA VAL A 91 -15.80 -0.69 8.68
C VAL A 91 -15.27 0.53 7.92
N GLY A 92 -14.23 1.14 8.48
CA GLY A 92 -13.37 2.10 7.76
C GLY A 92 -12.25 1.37 7.01
N ASN A 93 -11.75 1.98 5.94
CA ASN A 93 -10.70 1.33 5.13
C ASN A 93 -9.38 1.14 5.91
N GLN A 94 -9.01 2.12 6.74
CA GLN A 94 -7.76 2.12 7.48
C GLN A 94 -7.70 1.01 8.56
N PRO A 95 -8.73 0.83 9.42
CA PRO A 95 -8.80 -0.32 10.34
C PRO A 95 -8.61 -1.67 9.67
N ILE A 96 -9.26 -1.91 8.52
CA ILE A 96 -9.11 -3.17 7.78
C ILE A 96 -7.66 -3.35 7.31
N ARG A 97 -7.06 -2.30 6.74
CA ARG A 97 -5.68 -2.36 6.26
C ARG A 97 -4.70 -2.67 7.40
N ILE A 98 -4.88 -2.03 8.56
CA ILE A 98 -4.04 -2.28 9.73
C ILE A 98 -4.23 -3.71 10.22
N LEU A 99 -5.48 -4.21 10.28
CA LEU A 99 -5.75 -5.57 10.74
C LEU A 99 -5.14 -6.63 9.79
N ILE A 100 -5.29 -6.46 8.46
CA ILE A 100 -4.66 -7.39 7.50
C ILE A 100 -3.13 -7.38 7.65
N ASN A 101 -2.51 -6.20 7.81
CA ASN A 101 -1.08 -6.10 8.04
C ASN A 101 -0.66 -6.74 9.38
N ALA A 102 -1.44 -6.55 10.44
CA ALA A 102 -1.18 -7.17 11.74
C ALA A 102 -1.27 -8.70 11.65
N TYR A 103 -2.28 -9.23 10.96
CA TYR A 103 -2.36 -10.67 10.69
C TYR A 103 -1.17 -11.18 9.87
N PHE A 104 -0.74 -10.44 8.84
CA PHE A 104 0.43 -10.82 8.06
C PHE A 104 1.70 -10.87 8.93
N VAL A 105 1.97 -9.83 9.73
CA VAL A 105 3.12 -9.80 10.66
C VAL A 105 3.07 -10.99 11.63
N LYS A 106 1.87 -11.35 12.10
CA LYS A 106 1.67 -12.52 12.97
C LYS A 106 1.58 -13.86 12.23
N SER A 107 1.77 -13.89 10.90
CA SER A 107 1.58 -15.08 10.07
C SER A 107 0.20 -15.76 10.22
N ASN A 108 -0.81 -15.00 10.62
CA ASN A 108 -2.19 -15.47 10.79
C ASN A 108 -2.95 -15.35 9.46
N LEU A 109 -2.73 -16.30 8.55
CA LEU A 109 -3.43 -16.32 7.25
C LEU A 109 -4.94 -16.52 7.39
N GLN A 110 -5.37 -17.30 8.38
CA GLN A 110 -6.79 -17.53 8.66
C GLN A 110 -7.53 -16.23 9.00
N GLY A 111 -6.88 -15.33 9.73
CA GLY A 111 -7.42 -14.00 10.02
C GLY A 111 -7.71 -13.18 8.75
N ILE A 112 -6.80 -13.25 7.76
CA ILE A 112 -6.98 -12.56 6.47
C ILE A 112 -8.18 -13.16 5.71
N GLU A 113 -8.32 -14.48 5.71
CA GLU A 113 -9.46 -15.16 5.10
C GLU A 113 -10.78 -14.82 5.78
N ASN A 114 -10.79 -14.72 7.11
CA ASN A 114 -11.98 -14.33 7.88
C ASN A 114 -12.42 -12.89 7.53
N ILE A 115 -11.47 -11.96 7.35
CA ILE A 115 -11.77 -10.61 6.84
C ILE A 115 -12.36 -10.69 5.45
N GLU A 116 -11.76 -11.48 4.55
CA GLU A 116 -12.26 -11.61 3.19
C GLU A 116 -13.70 -12.11 3.17
N ALA A 117 -14.00 -13.19 3.91
CA ALA A 117 -15.34 -13.74 4.04
C ALA A 117 -16.33 -12.70 4.55
N HIS A 118 -15.95 -11.96 5.60
CA HIS A 118 -16.78 -10.89 6.16
C HIS A 118 -17.02 -9.74 5.17
N LEU A 119 -16.00 -9.35 4.41
CA LEU A 119 -16.14 -8.32 3.36
C LEU A 119 -17.02 -8.83 2.22
N ARG A 120 -16.90 -10.09 1.82
CA ARG A 120 -17.78 -10.71 0.81
C ARG A 120 -19.24 -10.68 1.22
N GLU A 121 -19.52 -10.97 2.49
CA GLU A 121 -20.88 -11.00 3.01
C GLU A 121 -21.45 -9.59 3.24
N LYS A 122 -20.69 -8.70 3.87
CA LYS A 122 -21.22 -7.41 4.38
C LYS A 122 -20.94 -6.21 3.49
N LYS A 123 -19.81 -6.20 2.75
CA LYS A 123 -19.37 -5.06 1.92
C LYS A 123 -18.64 -5.55 0.66
N PRO A 124 -19.31 -6.24 -0.27
CA PRO A 124 -18.68 -6.86 -1.44
C PRO A 124 -17.93 -5.86 -2.34
N GLU A 125 -18.36 -4.60 -2.35
CA GLU A 125 -17.69 -3.53 -3.08
C GLU A 125 -16.31 -3.16 -2.53
N ALA A 126 -16.07 -3.40 -1.24
CA ALA A 126 -14.79 -3.10 -0.61
C ALA A 126 -13.69 -4.09 -1.00
N ILE A 127 -14.04 -5.31 -1.43
CA ILE A 127 -13.07 -6.37 -1.77
C ILE A 127 -12.06 -5.88 -2.81
N ALA A 128 -12.53 -5.20 -3.86
CA ALA A 128 -11.64 -4.72 -4.93
C ALA A 128 -10.56 -3.75 -4.40
N ARG A 129 -10.86 -2.98 -3.35
CA ARG A 129 -9.88 -2.06 -2.72
C ARG A 129 -8.79 -2.81 -1.95
N PHE A 130 -9.12 -3.99 -1.43
CA PHE A 130 -8.22 -4.83 -0.64
C PHE A 130 -7.78 -6.08 -1.42
N ALA A 131 -7.97 -6.13 -2.74
CA ALA A 131 -7.74 -7.33 -3.54
C ALA A 131 -6.30 -7.86 -3.42
N ILE A 132 -5.32 -6.95 -3.34
CA ILE A 132 -3.90 -7.27 -3.18
C ILE A 132 -3.60 -7.87 -1.80
N PRO A 133 -3.89 -7.18 -0.68
CA PRO A 133 -3.62 -7.73 0.65
C PRO A 133 -4.49 -8.95 1.00
N LEU A 134 -5.72 -9.05 0.50
CA LEU A 134 -6.53 -10.27 0.66
C LEU A 134 -6.04 -11.42 -0.24
N GLY A 135 -5.24 -11.12 -1.28
CA GLY A 135 -4.63 -12.13 -2.15
C GLY A 135 -3.44 -12.87 -1.53
N ILE A 136 -2.97 -12.44 -0.35
CA ILE A 136 -1.77 -12.99 0.30
C ILE A 136 -1.91 -14.48 0.61
N PRO A 137 -3.00 -14.96 1.26
CA PRO A 137 -3.13 -16.38 1.58
C PRO A 137 -3.05 -17.26 0.33
N TYR A 138 -3.67 -16.83 -0.78
CA TYR A 138 -3.62 -17.54 -2.05
C TYR A 138 -2.21 -17.66 -2.62
N LEU A 139 -1.39 -16.60 -2.52
CA LEU A 139 0.02 -16.66 -2.96
C LEU A 139 0.87 -17.60 -2.10
N LEU A 140 0.61 -17.64 -0.79
CA LEU A 140 1.40 -18.42 0.15
C LEU A 140 1.02 -19.91 0.19
N LYS A 141 -0.26 -20.24 -0.05
CA LYS A 141 -0.74 -21.63 -0.16
C LYS A 141 -0.17 -22.36 -1.37
N ASN A 142 0.28 -21.63 -2.39
CA ASN A 142 0.85 -22.19 -3.61
C ASN A 142 -0.11 -23.17 -4.33
N ASP A 143 -1.41 -22.86 -4.31
CA ASP A 143 -2.49 -23.61 -4.97
C ASP A 143 -2.89 -22.89 -6.29
N PRO A 144 -2.47 -23.39 -7.47
CA PRO A 144 -2.72 -22.70 -8.73
C PRO A 144 -4.20 -22.52 -9.06
N PRO A 145 -5.09 -23.52 -8.89
CA PRO A 145 -6.54 -23.34 -9.06
C PRO A 145 -7.16 -22.23 -8.20
N GLU A 146 -6.88 -22.21 -6.89
CA GLU A 146 -7.45 -21.18 -6.00
C GLU A 146 -6.94 -19.79 -6.37
N MET A 147 -5.63 -19.67 -6.67
CA MET A 147 -5.02 -18.43 -7.14
C MET A 147 -5.66 -17.95 -8.46
N GLU A 148 -5.82 -18.84 -9.43
CA GLU A 148 -6.43 -18.53 -10.72
C GLU A 148 -7.85 -17.98 -10.53
N GLN A 149 -8.64 -18.63 -9.69
CA GLN A 149 -10.01 -18.22 -9.40
C GLN A 149 -10.05 -16.83 -8.73
N TYR A 150 -9.23 -16.62 -7.70
CA TYR A 150 -9.21 -15.37 -6.95
C TYR A 150 -8.75 -14.20 -7.80
N PHE A 151 -7.55 -14.29 -8.39
CA PHE A 151 -6.95 -13.21 -9.18
C PHE A 151 -7.71 -12.97 -10.48
N GLY A 152 -8.20 -14.04 -11.13
CA GLY A 152 -8.97 -13.95 -12.37
C GLY A 152 -10.29 -13.22 -12.18
N ARG A 153 -11.02 -13.50 -11.09
CA ARG A 153 -12.32 -12.85 -10.80
C ARG A 153 -12.17 -11.37 -10.45
N LEU A 154 -11.12 -11.02 -9.70
CA LEU A 154 -10.97 -9.67 -9.16
C LEU A 154 -10.20 -8.71 -10.09
N ARG A 155 -9.37 -9.20 -11.01
CA ARG A 155 -8.59 -8.32 -11.90
C ARG A 155 -9.47 -7.32 -12.66
N GLU A 156 -10.64 -7.75 -13.16
CA GLU A 156 -11.55 -6.89 -13.93
C GLU A 156 -12.30 -5.87 -13.06
N ARG A 157 -12.33 -6.08 -11.74
CA ARG A 157 -12.96 -5.16 -10.77
C ARG A 157 -11.97 -4.13 -10.21
N THR A 158 -10.69 -4.27 -10.54
CA THR A 158 -9.62 -3.38 -10.05
C THR A 158 -9.15 -2.43 -11.15
N ARG A 159 -8.52 -1.32 -10.75
CA ARG A 159 -8.02 -0.28 -11.67
C ARG A 159 -6.57 0.10 -11.34
N GLY A 160 -5.90 0.76 -12.29
CA GLY A 160 -4.55 1.27 -12.12
C GLY A 160 -3.52 0.19 -11.74
N ASN A 161 -2.60 0.52 -10.84
CA ASN A 161 -1.54 -0.40 -10.42
C ASN A 161 -2.09 -1.68 -9.77
N THR A 162 -3.20 -1.60 -9.03
CA THR A 162 -3.86 -2.78 -8.47
C THR A 162 -4.23 -3.78 -9.56
N ARG A 163 -4.79 -3.31 -10.69
CA ARG A 163 -5.13 -4.19 -11.82
C ARG A 163 -3.89 -4.86 -12.42
N ASN A 164 -2.79 -4.14 -12.51
CA ASN A 164 -1.55 -4.69 -13.04
C ASN A 164 -1.01 -5.82 -12.16
N TRP A 165 -0.94 -5.61 -10.85
CA TRP A 165 -0.54 -6.65 -9.90
C TRP A 165 -1.51 -7.83 -9.88
N MET A 166 -2.83 -7.60 -9.93
CA MET A 166 -3.81 -8.68 -10.03
C MET A 166 -3.65 -9.50 -11.30
N SER A 167 -3.39 -8.85 -12.43
CA SER A 167 -3.19 -9.53 -13.71
C SER A 167 -1.88 -10.31 -13.74
N TRP A 168 -0.82 -9.78 -13.11
CA TRP A 168 0.46 -10.48 -13.01
C TRP A 168 0.34 -11.72 -12.15
N ASN A 169 -0.29 -11.64 -10.97
CA ASN A 169 -0.54 -12.81 -10.11
C ASN A 169 -1.43 -13.85 -10.81
N TYR A 170 -2.41 -13.39 -11.61
CA TYR A 170 -3.20 -14.30 -12.44
C TYR A 170 -2.35 -14.99 -13.51
N ALA A 171 -1.51 -14.27 -14.25
CA ALA A 171 -0.59 -14.88 -15.21
C ALA A 171 0.39 -15.86 -14.54
N PHE A 172 0.88 -15.52 -13.35
CA PHE A 172 1.71 -16.40 -12.54
C PHE A 172 0.98 -17.70 -12.15
N SER A 173 -0.29 -17.61 -11.72
CA SER A 173 -1.10 -18.81 -11.43
C SER A 173 -1.31 -19.69 -12.66
N LEU A 174 -1.50 -19.09 -13.85
CA LEU A 174 -1.63 -19.82 -15.11
C LEU A 174 -0.32 -20.53 -15.49
N MET A 175 0.83 -19.88 -15.28
CA MET A 175 2.15 -20.49 -15.49
C MET A 175 2.33 -21.73 -14.60
N MET A 176 1.97 -21.63 -13.32
CA MET A 176 2.01 -22.76 -12.38
C MET A 176 1.06 -23.90 -12.80
N ALA A 177 -0.10 -23.55 -13.35
CA ALA A 177 -1.07 -24.49 -13.91
C ALA A 177 -0.71 -25.01 -15.32
N LYS A 178 0.48 -24.68 -15.85
CA LYS A 178 0.95 -25.04 -17.21
C LYS A 178 0.07 -24.51 -18.36
N LYS A 179 -0.80 -23.53 -18.11
CA LYS A 179 -1.64 -22.86 -19.10
C LYS A 179 -0.86 -21.73 -19.80
N ARG A 180 0.15 -22.13 -20.57
CA ARG A 180 1.22 -21.24 -21.08
C ARG A 180 0.73 -20.20 -22.09
N GLU A 181 -0.14 -20.57 -23.01
CA GLU A 181 -0.61 -19.67 -24.09
C GLU A 181 -1.36 -18.46 -23.50
N LYS A 182 -2.31 -18.73 -22.59
CA LYS A 182 -3.08 -17.68 -21.93
C LYS A 182 -2.21 -16.81 -21.01
N ALA A 183 -1.20 -17.39 -20.36
CA ALA A 183 -0.26 -16.61 -19.56
C ALA A 183 0.56 -15.65 -20.44
N LEU A 184 1.03 -16.11 -21.60
CA LEU A 184 1.81 -15.32 -22.55
C LEU A 184 1.04 -14.06 -23.00
N GLU A 185 -0.20 -14.22 -23.45
CA GLU A 185 -1.05 -13.09 -23.88
C GLU A 185 -1.13 -11.98 -22.81
N ILE A 186 -1.35 -12.39 -21.56
CA ILE A 186 -1.51 -11.47 -20.43
C ILE A 186 -0.19 -10.79 -20.08
N LEU A 187 0.92 -11.52 -20.13
CA LEU A 187 2.25 -10.99 -19.83
C LEU A 187 2.72 -9.99 -20.90
N VAL A 188 2.43 -10.24 -22.17
CA VAL A 188 2.74 -9.29 -23.28
C VAL A 188 1.93 -8.00 -23.12
N ASP A 189 0.62 -8.10 -22.86
CA ASP A 189 -0.23 -6.94 -22.58
C ASP A 189 0.27 -6.16 -21.34
N LEU A 190 0.60 -6.87 -20.26
CA LEU A 190 1.19 -6.25 -19.05
C LEU A 190 2.49 -5.52 -19.35
N ASN A 191 3.39 -6.15 -20.11
CA ASN A 191 4.65 -5.54 -20.49
C ASN A 191 4.40 -4.19 -21.19
N ASN A 192 3.41 -4.08 -22.05
CA ASN A 192 3.15 -2.85 -22.80
C ASN A 192 2.60 -1.71 -21.93
N ARG A 193 1.84 -2.01 -20.87
CA ARG A 193 1.19 -0.98 -20.03
C ARG A 193 1.86 -0.69 -18.68
N VAL A 194 2.61 -1.63 -18.12
CA VAL A 194 3.20 -1.47 -16.78
C VAL A 194 4.38 -0.50 -16.82
N LYS A 195 4.27 0.57 -16.01
CA LYS A 195 5.33 1.57 -15.80
C LYS A 195 6.10 1.37 -14.49
N GLU A 196 5.51 0.65 -13.53
CA GLU A 196 6.10 0.35 -12.24
C GLU A 196 7.34 -0.54 -12.42
N PRO A 197 8.55 -0.12 -12.01
CA PRO A 197 9.80 -0.83 -12.32
C PRO A 197 9.86 -2.26 -11.77
N VAL A 198 9.43 -2.48 -10.53
CA VAL A 198 9.46 -3.81 -9.88
C VAL A 198 8.55 -4.78 -10.62
N LEU A 199 7.31 -4.38 -10.89
CA LEU A 199 6.37 -5.22 -11.62
C LEU A 199 6.79 -5.44 -13.08
N LYS A 200 7.41 -4.43 -13.71
CA LYS A 200 7.96 -4.53 -15.06
C LYS A 200 9.07 -5.59 -15.12
N LEU A 201 10.00 -5.58 -14.16
CA LEU A 201 11.05 -6.58 -14.06
C LEU A 201 10.48 -7.99 -13.86
N LEU A 202 9.53 -8.16 -12.94
CA LEU A 202 8.85 -9.44 -12.71
C LEU A 202 8.10 -9.93 -13.95
N THR A 203 7.49 -9.03 -14.72
CA THR A 203 6.80 -9.37 -15.97
C THR A 203 7.80 -9.89 -17.01
N LEU A 204 8.94 -9.20 -17.18
CA LEU A 204 10.01 -9.63 -18.09
C LEU A 204 10.61 -10.99 -17.66
N TYR A 205 10.78 -11.20 -16.35
CA TYR A 205 11.28 -12.46 -15.80
C TYR A 205 10.37 -13.64 -16.14
N LEU A 206 9.04 -13.47 -16.03
CA LEU A 206 8.10 -14.51 -16.44
C LEU A 206 8.02 -14.69 -17.96
N LEU A 207 8.14 -13.62 -18.75
CA LEU A 207 8.20 -13.71 -20.21
C LEU A 207 9.42 -14.49 -20.70
N ASP A 208 10.53 -14.47 -19.96
CA ASP A 208 11.74 -15.18 -20.37
C ASP A 208 11.55 -16.70 -20.51
N ALA A 209 10.58 -17.26 -19.78
CA ALA A 209 10.20 -18.66 -19.91
C ALA A 209 9.73 -19.06 -21.33
N PHE A 210 9.44 -18.08 -22.19
CA PHE A 210 9.02 -18.26 -23.58
C PHE A 210 10.10 -17.89 -24.60
N SER A 211 11.19 -17.24 -24.18
CA SER A 211 12.27 -16.74 -25.06
C SER A 211 12.94 -17.82 -25.91
N SER A 212 12.94 -19.08 -25.45
CA SER A 212 13.56 -20.19 -26.19
C SER A 212 12.72 -20.63 -27.40
N ALA A 213 11.40 -20.46 -27.33
CA ALA A 213 10.46 -20.88 -28.37
C ALA A 213 10.09 -19.74 -29.32
N ASP A 214 10.19 -18.49 -28.86
CA ASP A 214 9.75 -17.32 -29.61
C ASP A 214 10.82 -16.21 -29.64
N LYS A 215 11.31 -15.90 -30.84
CA LYS A 215 12.33 -14.86 -31.06
C LYS A 215 11.80 -13.45 -30.78
N GLU A 216 10.52 -13.19 -31.01
CA GLU A 216 9.92 -11.89 -30.74
C GLU A 216 9.87 -11.63 -29.23
N ILE A 217 9.44 -12.63 -28.45
CA ILE A 217 9.45 -12.53 -26.98
C ILE A 217 10.86 -12.33 -26.45
N LYS A 218 11.85 -13.06 -27.00
CA LYS A 218 13.26 -12.87 -26.64
C LYS A 218 13.72 -11.41 -26.84
N ASN A 219 13.35 -10.79 -27.97
CA ASN A 219 13.68 -9.40 -28.24
C ASN A 219 12.99 -8.45 -27.25
N ILE A 220 11.70 -8.68 -26.95
CA ILE A 220 10.96 -7.90 -25.94
C ILE A 220 11.64 -7.96 -24.57
N VAL A 221 12.09 -9.15 -24.17
CA VAL A 221 12.77 -9.39 -22.89
C VAL A 221 14.10 -8.64 -22.82
N GLU A 222 14.95 -8.79 -23.83
CA GLU A 222 16.26 -8.14 -23.88
C GLU A 222 16.15 -6.61 -23.96
N ASP A 223 15.23 -6.08 -24.77
CA ASP A 223 14.96 -4.64 -24.81
C ASP A 223 14.44 -4.11 -23.48
N GLY A 224 13.57 -4.88 -22.82
CA GLY A 224 13.07 -4.58 -21.48
C GLY A 224 14.19 -4.49 -20.44
N LYS A 225 15.08 -5.49 -20.41
CA LYS A 225 16.26 -5.52 -19.54
C LYS A 225 17.16 -4.31 -19.80
N ASN A 226 17.48 -4.04 -21.07
CA ASN A 226 18.33 -2.91 -21.45
C ASN A 226 17.74 -1.57 -21.03
N ARG A 227 16.42 -1.36 -21.16
CA ARG A 227 15.76 -0.15 -20.68
C ARG A 227 15.85 0.00 -19.16
N LEU A 228 15.66 -1.08 -18.40
CA LEU A 228 15.78 -1.04 -16.94
C LEU A 228 17.23 -0.78 -16.50
N LYS A 229 18.23 -1.44 -17.12
CA LYS A 229 19.66 -1.20 -16.86
C LYS A 229 20.09 0.23 -17.18
N LYS A 230 19.54 0.85 -18.23
CA LYS A 230 19.81 2.27 -18.54
C LYS A 230 19.22 3.22 -17.50
N ARG A 231 18.13 2.84 -16.84
CA ARG A 231 17.40 3.68 -15.88
C ARG A 231 17.91 3.53 -14.44
N PHE A 232 18.37 2.33 -14.07
CA PHE A 232 18.72 2.01 -12.69
C PHE A 232 20.16 1.50 -12.59
N ASN A 233 20.84 1.91 -11.52
CA ASN A 233 22.03 1.26 -10.99
C ASN A 233 21.64 0.55 -9.67
N SER A 234 22.59 -0.14 -9.02
CA SER A 234 22.30 -0.91 -7.80
C SER A 234 21.62 -0.05 -6.72
N ASP A 235 22.20 1.10 -6.39
CA ASP A 235 21.68 1.99 -5.34
C ASP A 235 20.31 2.57 -5.68
N SER A 236 20.10 2.99 -6.93
CA SER A 236 18.81 3.56 -7.35
C SER A 236 17.72 2.50 -7.44
N TRP A 237 18.09 1.25 -7.74
CA TRP A 237 17.20 0.10 -7.69
C TRP A 237 16.80 -0.24 -6.25
N GLU A 238 17.75 -0.29 -5.31
CA GLU A 238 17.46 -0.53 -3.90
C GLU A 238 16.52 0.54 -3.33
N ARG A 239 16.74 1.82 -3.67
CA ARG A 239 15.82 2.91 -3.30
C ARG A 239 14.43 2.74 -3.90
N GLU A 240 14.33 2.29 -5.15
CA GLU A 240 13.04 2.02 -5.79
C GLU A 240 12.32 0.84 -5.11
N LEU A 241 13.05 -0.24 -4.82
CA LEU A 241 12.52 -1.41 -4.13
C LEU A 241 12.00 -1.03 -2.73
N ALA A 242 12.75 -0.22 -1.99
CA ALA A 242 12.34 0.27 -0.67
C ALA A 242 11.02 1.06 -0.71
N LYS A 243 10.81 1.90 -1.75
CA LYS A 243 9.54 2.61 -1.96
C LYS A 243 8.39 1.64 -2.28
N SER A 244 8.68 0.60 -3.06
CA SER A 244 7.69 -0.40 -3.44
C SER A 244 7.29 -1.34 -2.31
N LYS A 245 8.06 -1.44 -1.20
CA LYS A 245 7.71 -2.25 -0.01
C LYS A 245 6.38 -1.85 0.66
N ALA A 246 5.85 -0.66 0.36
CA ALA A 246 4.49 -0.28 0.77
C ALA A 246 3.41 -1.23 0.18
N ASN A 247 3.71 -1.89 -0.94
CA ASN A 247 2.94 -3.02 -1.43
C ASN A 247 3.46 -4.31 -0.80
N ILE A 248 2.65 -4.93 0.03
CA ILE A 248 2.98 -6.16 0.76
C ILE A 248 3.37 -7.34 -0.15
N GLN A 249 2.90 -7.36 -1.40
CA GLN A 249 3.32 -8.39 -2.37
C GLN A 249 4.80 -8.28 -2.72
N VAL A 250 5.39 -7.09 -2.67
CA VAL A 250 6.84 -6.89 -2.90
C VAL A 250 7.65 -7.53 -1.77
N ILE A 251 7.12 -7.55 -0.55
CA ILE A 251 7.75 -8.22 0.58
C ILE A 251 7.65 -9.75 0.39
N ILE A 252 6.46 -10.26 0.07
CA ILE A 252 6.21 -11.70 -0.11
C ILE A 252 7.03 -12.26 -1.28
N LEU A 253 7.04 -11.57 -2.41
CA LEU A 253 7.79 -11.96 -3.60
C LEU A 253 9.26 -11.53 -3.55
N GLY A 254 9.75 -11.11 -2.38
CA GLY A 254 11.08 -10.53 -2.24
C GLY A 254 12.17 -11.41 -2.84
N LYS A 255 12.16 -12.71 -2.55
CA LYS A 255 13.12 -13.67 -3.12
C LYS A 255 13.06 -13.72 -4.65
N LEU A 256 11.85 -13.79 -5.21
CA LEU A 256 11.64 -13.79 -6.66
C LEU A 256 12.12 -12.47 -7.31
N ILE A 257 11.90 -11.33 -6.64
CA ILE A 257 12.36 -10.02 -7.09
C ILE A 257 13.89 -9.95 -7.08
N GLN A 258 14.54 -10.50 -6.06
CA GLN A 258 16.00 -10.57 -6.00
C GLN A 258 16.56 -11.46 -7.12
N GLU A 259 15.97 -12.63 -7.35
CA GLU A 259 16.36 -13.51 -8.46
C GLU A 259 16.20 -12.82 -9.81
N ALA A 260 15.05 -12.16 -10.02
CA ALA A 260 14.80 -11.38 -11.24
C ALA A 260 15.77 -10.20 -11.39
N ALA A 261 16.15 -9.52 -10.31
CA ALA A 261 17.11 -8.41 -10.35
C ALA A 261 18.53 -8.90 -10.68
N LYS A 262 18.93 -10.05 -10.12
CA LYS A 262 20.19 -10.69 -10.44
C LYS A 262 20.25 -11.12 -11.90
N TRP A 263 19.20 -11.78 -12.40
CA TRP A 263 19.09 -12.22 -13.80
C TRP A 263 19.00 -11.05 -14.79
N GLY A 264 18.17 -10.06 -14.48
CA GLY A 264 17.77 -9.01 -15.41
C GLY A 264 18.70 -7.81 -15.42
N LEU A 265 19.25 -7.45 -14.25
CA LEU A 265 19.99 -6.21 -14.01
C LEU A 265 21.44 -6.44 -13.59
N ASN A 266 21.84 -7.68 -13.29
CA ASN A 266 23.15 -8.05 -12.71
C ASN A 266 23.39 -7.43 -11.32
N PHE A 267 22.33 -7.14 -10.57
CA PHE A 267 22.45 -6.62 -9.20
C PHE A 267 22.42 -7.79 -8.22
N ASN A 268 23.50 -7.95 -7.46
CA ASN A 268 23.52 -8.86 -6.32
C ASN A 268 22.91 -8.09 -5.14
N GLY A 269 21.66 -8.39 -4.80
CA GLY A 269 20.98 -7.71 -3.70
C GLY A 269 21.72 -7.91 -2.38
N SER A 270 22.05 -6.80 -1.72
CA SER A 270 22.42 -6.82 -0.30
C SER A 270 21.13 -6.85 0.52
N SER A 271 20.93 -7.95 1.28
CA SER A 271 19.88 -8.17 2.31
C SER A 271 18.46 -7.65 2.03
N LEU A 272 17.52 -8.57 1.75
CA LEU A 272 16.10 -8.34 1.99
C LEU A 272 15.77 -8.53 3.47
#